data_AF-A0A4Y8L5F7-F1
#
_entry.id   AF-A0A4Y8L5F7-F1
#
_cell.length_a   1.000
_cell.length_b   1.000
_cell.length_c   1.000
_cell.angle_alpha   90.00
_cell.angle_beta   90.00
_cell.angle_gamma   90.00
#
_symmetry.space_group_name_H-M   'P 1'
#
loop_
_entity.id
_entity.type
_entity.pdbx_description
1 polymer ?
#
loop_
_entity_poly.entity_id
_entity_poly.type
_entity_poly.pdbx_seq_one_letter_code
_entity_poly.pdbx_strand_id
1 'polypeptide(L)' 'MTKQEAIIEMQKGVKVMHTYFSPWEWITLKSGEFLFEDGYTVDPDLFWADRQGEEWEIGWDYFPE' A
#
# COMPACT_ATOMS: atom_id res chain seq x y z
N MET A 1 -11.15 1.43 2.48
CA MET A 1 -10.99 0.69 1.21
C MET A 1 -10.64 -0.75 1.51
N THR A 2 -11.00 -1.64 0.58
CA THR A 2 -10.48 -3.02 0.52
C THR A 2 -9.08 -3.04 -0.06
N LYS A 3 -8.35 -4.15 0.13
CA LYS A 3 -7.04 -4.39 -0.50
C LYS A 3 -7.08 -4.22 -2.02
N GLN A 4 -8.10 -4.76 -2.68
CA GLN A 4 -8.24 -4.66 -4.14
C GLN A 4 -8.44 -3.21 -4.59
N GLU A 5 -9.29 -2.45 -3.89
CA GLU A 5 -9.46 -1.01 -4.15
C GLU A 5 -8.15 -0.25 -3.95
N ALA A 6 -7.43 -0.52 -2.85
CA ALA A 6 -6.14 0.09 -2.58
C ALA A 6 -5.11 -0.21 -3.68
N ILE A 7 -5.02 -1.45 -4.17
CA ILE A 7 -4.15 -1.83 -5.29
C ILE A 7 -4.50 -1.06 -6.56
N ILE A 8 -5.80 -0.90 -6.87
CA ILE A 8 -6.26 -0.13 -8.03
C ILE A 8 -5.85 1.35 -7.90
N GLU A 9 -5.96 1.95 -6.72
CA GLU A 9 -5.52 3.32 -6.48
C GLU A 9 -3.99 3.45 -6.57
N MET A 10 -3.24 2.51 -5.98
CA MET A 10 -1.79 2.46 -6.07
C MET A 10 -1.33 2.38 -7.54
N GLN A 11 -1.99 1.60 -8.39
CA GLN A 11 -1.71 1.52 -9.83
C GLN A 11 -1.89 2.85 -10.57
N LYS A 12 -2.70 3.77 -10.04
CA LYS A 12 -2.87 5.14 -10.56
C LYS A 12 -1.79 6.10 -10.02
N GLY A 13 -0.88 5.62 -9.18
CA GLY A 13 0.13 6.42 -8.48
C GLY A 13 -0.41 7.14 -7.25
N VAL A 14 -1.61 6.79 -6.78
CA VAL A 14 -2.18 7.35 -5.54
C VAL A 14 -1.48 6.73 -4.35
N LYS A 15 -1.16 7.57 -3.36
CA LYS A 15 -0.60 7.12 -2.08
C LYS A 15 -1.72 6.65 -1.18
N VAL A 16 -1.57 5.46 -0.63
CA VAL A 16 -2.51 4.88 0.32
C VAL A 16 -1.78 4.50 1.60
N MET A 17 -2.54 4.39 2.68
CA MET A 17 -2.06 3.93 3.98
C MET A 17 -2.93 2.78 4.48
N HIS A 18 -2.41 2.03 5.45
CA HIS A 18 -3.15 0.98 6.15
C HIS A 18 -3.28 1.35 7.64
N THR A 19 -4.29 0.83 8.34
CA THR A 19 -4.48 1.06 9.78
C THR A 19 -3.32 0.61 10.67
N TYR A 20 -2.47 -0.29 10.17
CA TYR A 20 -1.24 -0.73 10.86
C TYR A 20 0.00 0.10 10.54
N PHE A 21 -0.11 1.00 9.57
CA PHE A 21 0.97 1.93 9.26
C PHE A 21 0.96 3.07 10.27
N SER A 22 2.13 3.64 10.50
CA SER A 22 2.26 4.91 11.20
C SER A 22 1.58 6.03 10.40
N PRO A 23 1.16 7.14 11.03
CA PRO A 23 0.38 8.19 10.36
C PRO A 23 1.07 8.86 9.15
N TRP A 24 2.38 8.71 8.99
CA TRP A 24 3.19 9.27 7.90
C TRP A 24 3.62 8.22 6.86
N GLU A 25 3.38 6.93 7.14
CA GLU A 25 3.75 5.83 6.26
C GLU A 25 2.70 5.69 5.15
N TRP A 26 3.19 5.60 3.92
CA TRP A 26 2.35 5.42 2.75
C TRP A 26 3.03 4.51 1.74
N ILE A 27 2.19 3.88 0.92
CA ILE A 27 2.64 3.03 -0.17
C ILE A 27 1.93 3.44 -1.47
N THR A 28 2.64 3.35 -2.58
CA THR A 28 2.07 3.51 -3.92
C THR A 28 2.75 2.58 -4.91
N LEU A 29 2.22 2.41 -6.12
CA LEU A 29 2.88 1.64 -7.16
C LEU A 29 3.62 2.59 -8.10
N LYS A 30 4.91 2.33 -8.32
CA LYS A 30 5.73 3.06 -9.28
C LYS A 30 6.61 2.09 -10.05
N SER A 31 6.47 2.10 -11.38
CA SER A 31 7.25 1.23 -12.28
C SER A 31 7.14 -0.26 -11.96
N GLY A 32 5.98 -0.71 -11.46
CA GLY A 32 5.73 -2.12 -11.13
C GLY A 32 6.20 -2.54 -9.73
N GLU A 33 6.91 -1.68 -9.01
CA GLU A 33 7.29 -1.90 -7.61
C GLU A 33 6.44 -1.05 -6.67
N PHE A 34 6.26 -1.52 -5.44
CA PHE A 34 5.75 -0.66 -4.39
C PHE A 34 6.84 0.30 -3.94
N LEU A 35 6.49 1.59 -3.87
CA LEU A 35 7.31 2.68 -3.37
C LEU A 35 6.77 3.15 -2.03
N PHE A 36 7.67 3.32 -1.06
CA PHE A 36 7.37 3.77 0.30
C PHE A 36 7.78 5.23 0.50
N GLU A 37 7.38 5.82 1.64
CA GLU A 37 7.61 7.22 1.98
C GLU A 37 9.08 7.65 2.06
N ASP A 38 9.97 6.72 2.37
CA ASP A 38 11.41 6.92 2.48
C ASP A 38 12.16 6.75 1.14
N GLY A 39 11.45 6.40 0.07
CA GLY A 39 12.01 6.15 -1.24
C GLY A 39 12.45 4.71 -1.50
N TYR A 40 12.29 3.80 -0.53
CA TYR A 40 12.55 2.38 -0.70
C TYR A 40 11.52 1.72 -1.63
N THR A 41 11.93 0.66 -2.34
CA THR A 41 11.03 -0.12 -3.20
C THR A 41 11.01 -1.61 -2.84
N VAL A 42 9.85 -2.24 -3.04
CA VAL A 42 9.63 -3.67 -2.78
C VAL A 42 8.79 -4.28 -3.90
N ASP A 43 9.15 -5.49 -4.30
CA ASP A 43 8.33 -6.32 -5.17
C ASP A 43 6.95 -6.58 -4.52
N PRO A 44 5.82 -6.30 -5.20
CA PRO A 44 4.50 -6.51 -4.63
C PRO A 44 4.24 -7.92 -4.14
N ASP A 45 4.74 -8.96 -4.82
CA ASP A 45 4.56 -10.36 -4.41
C ASP A 45 5.27 -10.63 -3.08
N LEU A 46 6.46 -10.07 -2.89
CA LEU A 46 7.20 -10.17 -1.63
C LEU A 46 6.49 -9.39 -0.50
N PHE A 47 5.99 -8.19 -0.80
CA PHE A 47 5.24 -7.41 0.19
C PHE A 47 3.99 -8.16 0.66
N TRP A 48 3.26 -8.77 -0.26
CA TRP A 48 2.05 -9.51 0.08
C TRP A 48 2.35 -10.87 0.71
N ALA A 49 3.48 -11.52 0.43
CA ALA A 49 3.81 -12.84 0.98
C ALA A 49 3.67 -12.92 2.51
N ASP A 50 4.05 -11.85 3.23
CA ASP A 50 3.93 -11.76 4.69
C ASP A 50 2.62 -11.10 5.20
N ARG A 51 1.71 -10.73 4.28
CA ARG A 51 0.47 -9.96 4.55
C ARG A 51 -0.77 -10.64 3.97
N GLN A 52 -0.95 -11.90 4.35
CA GLN A 52 -2.03 -12.78 3.88
C GLN A 52 -3.23 -12.86 4.85
N GLY A 53 -3.13 -12.25 6.03
CA GLY A 53 -4.22 -12.26 7.01
C GLY A 53 -5.41 -11.37 6.61
N GLU A 54 -6.60 -11.70 7.13
CA GLU A 54 -7.86 -10.98 6.82
C GLU A 54 -7.80 -9.49 7.18
N GLU A 55 -6.96 -9.14 8.16
CA GLU A 55 -6.73 -7.77 8.57
C GLU A 55 -6.12 -6.90 7.46
N TRP A 56 -5.49 -7.50 6.45
CA TRP A 56 -4.95 -6.81 5.27
C TRP A 56 -5.95 -6.69 4.12
N GLU A 57 -7.11 -7.35 4.19
CA GLU A 57 -8.15 -7.28 3.15
C GLU A 57 -8.99 -5.99 3.25
N ILE A 58 -8.96 -5.32 4.40
CA ILE A 58 -9.62 -4.04 4.70
C ILE A 58 -8.64 -3.07 5.35
N GLY A 59 -9.09 -1.95 5.91
CA GLY A 59 -8.22 -1.04 6.67
C GLY A 59 -7.35 -0.11 5.82
N TRP A 60 -7.52 -0.12 4.51
CA TRP A 60 -6.81 0.79 3.60
C TRP A 60 -7.54 2.13 3.47
N ASP A 61 -6.80 3.23 3.39
CA ASP A 61 -7.35 4.57 3.15
C ASP A 61 -6.41 5.41 2.28
N TYR A 62 -6.91 6.52 1.75
CA TYR A 62 -6.08 7.51 1.07
C TYR A 62 -5.13 8.15 2.08
N PHE A 63 -3.87 8.34 1.68
CA PHE A 63 -2.96 9.15 2.47
C PHE A 63 -3.36 10.63 2.36
N PRO A 64 -3.56 11.36 3.47
CA PRO A 64 -3.87 12.78 3.43
C PRO A 64 -2.64 13.55 2.92
N GLU A 65 -2.76 14.23 1.78
CA GLU A 65 -1.70 15.08 1.20
C GLU A 65 -1.25 16.20 2.14
#